data_AF-A0A0D1XM41-F1
#
_entry.id   AF-A0A0D1XM41-F1
#
_cell.length_a   1.000
_cell.length_b   1.000
_cell.length_c   1.000
_cell.angle_alpha   90.00
_cell.angle_beta   90.00
_cell.angle_gamma   90.00
#
_symmetry.space_group_name_H-M   'P 1'
#
loop_
_entity.id
_entity.type
_entity.pdbx_description
1 polymer ?
#
loop_
_entity_poly.entity_id
_entity_poly.type
_entity_poly.pdbx_seq_one_letter_code
_entity_poly.pdbx_strand_id
1 'polypeptide(L)'
;MPWQLEQDQITNTKMIYTTKGLDFIVKLKVQPFVGAHDPLGTDLFTFKIKDGKITLEKYEHLESFPIRPHFKKYYPNLKPSY
;
A
#
# COMPACT_ATOMS: atom_id res chain seq x y z
N MET A 1 -15.62 3.96 -10.68
CA MET A 1 -15.37 2.55 -10.31
C MET A 1 -15.49 2.46 -8.78
N PRO A 2 -16.61 2.00 -8.17
CA PRO A 2 -16.88 2.32 -6.76
C PRO A 2 -16.46 1.26 -5.71
N TRP A 3 -15.76 0.17 -6.07
CA TRP A 3 -15.67 -0.99 -5.16
C TRP A 3 -14.27 -1.62 -4.98
N GLN A 4 -13.18 -0.90 -5.27
CA GLN A 4 -11.87 -1.30 -4.75
C GLN A 4 -11.72 -0.67 -3.37
N LEU A 5 -11.84 -1.50 -2.34
CA LEU A 5 -11.56 -1.12 -0.96
C LEU A 5 -10.10 -1.44 -0.68
N GLU A 6 -9.45 -0.59 0.10
CA GLU A 6 -8.07 -0.78 0.53
C GLU A 6 -8.06 -0.79 2.04
N GLN A 7 -7.34 -1.74 2.64
CA GLN A 7 -6.96 -1.65 4.05
C GLN A 7 -5.53 -1.14 4.12
N ASP A 8 -5.33 -0.06 4.86
CA ASP A 8 -4.04 0.53 5.08
C ASP A 8 -3.67 0.51 6.57
N GLN A 9 -2.39 0.24 6.83
CA GLN A 9 -1.86 0.20 8.19
C GLN A 9 -0.46 0.79 8.20
N ILE A 10 -0.25 1.81 9.05
CA ILE A 10 1.10 2.26 9.39
C ILE A 10 1.74 1.17 10.26
N THR A 11 2.73 0.48 9.71
CA THR A 11 3.43 -0.63 10.39
C THR A 11 4.63 -0.14 11.18
N ASN A 12 5.22 0.98 10.78
CA ASN A 12 6.34 1.56 11.49
C ASN A 12 6.41 3.07 11.23
N THR A 13 6.76 3.81 12.28
CA THR A 13 7.12 5.22 12.19
C THR A 13 8.42 5.44 12.93
N LYS A 14 9.40 6.05 12.26
CA LYS A 14 10.66 6.46 12.86
C LYS A 14 10.83 7.96 12.69
N MET A 15 11.07 8.64 13.80
CA MET A 15 11.46 10.05 13.81
C MET A 15 12.99 10.17 13.84
N ILE A 16 13.53 11.15 13.12
CA ILE A 16 14.96 11.41 13.02
C ILE A 16 15.18 12.90 13.31
N TYR A 17 15.95 13.17 14.36
CA TYR A 17 16.39 14.52 14.69
C TYR A 17 17.55 14.93 13.80
N THR A 18 17.44 16.08 13.15
CA THR A 18 18.48 16.66 12.30
C THR A 18 18.79 18.08 12.76
N THR A 19 19.87 18.65 12.24
CA THR A 19 20.21 20.07 12.49
C THR A 19 19.21 21.05 11.90
N LYS A 20 18.33 20.60 10.98
CA LYS A 20 17.31 21.42 10.30
C LYS A 20 15.89 21.19 10.84
N GLY A 21 15.71 20.27 11.78
CA GLY A 21 14.41 19.90 12.32
C GLY A 21 14.17 18.40 12.36
N LEU A 22 12.89 18.01 12.26
CA LEU A 22 12.44 16.62 12.34
C LEU A 22 12.19 16.04 10.94
N ASP A 23 12.86 14.94 10.65
CA ASP A 23 12.55 14.07 9.51
C ASP A 23 11.79 12.84 10.01
N PHE A 24 10.91 12.28 9.18
CA PHE A 24 10.18 11.06 9.48
C PHE A 24 10.37 10.01 8.39
N ILE A 25 10.44 8.75 8.80
CA ILE A 25 10.28 7.60 7.92
C ILE A 25 9.01 6.88 8.35
N VAL A 26 8.08 6.70 7.41
CA VAL A 26 6.80 6.04 7.63
C VAL A 26 6.71 4.83 6.73
N LYS A 27 6.43 3.66 7.29
CA LYS A 27 6.15 2.44 6.55
C LYS A 27 4.65 2.17 6.55
N LEU A 28 4.06 2.17 5.36
CA LEU A 28 2.65 1.93 5.12
C LEU A 28 2.48 0.56 4.46
N LYS A 29 1.75 -0.34 5.09
CA LYS A 29 1.31 -1.59 4.49
C LYS A 29 -0.08 -1.35 3.90
N VAL A 30 -0.28 -1.71 2.65
CA VAL A 30 -1.56 -1.59 1.95
C VAL A 30 -1.97 -2.96 1.44
N GLN A 31 -3.24 -3.29 1.59
CA GLN A 31 -3.84 -4.51 1.10
C GLN A 31 -5.08 -4.13 0.26
N PRO A 32 -5.00 -4.12 -1.08
CA PRO A 32 -6.17 -3.91 -1.92
C PRO A 32 -7.10 -5.12 -1.91
N PHE A 33 -8.41 -4.86 -2.01
CA PHE A 33 -9.47 -5.87 -2.03
C PHE A 33 -10.37 -5.75 -3.25
N VAL A 34 -10.94 -6.89 -3.66
CA VAL A 34 -12.09 -6.97 -4.55
C VAL A 34 -13.31 -7.50 -3.78
N GLY A 35 -14.43 -6.78 -3.83
CA GLY A 35 -15.59 -7.11 -3.00
C GLY A 35 -15.29 -6.96 -1.50
N ALA A 36 -16.02 -7.68 -0.65
CA ALA A 36 -15.97 -7.48 0.79
C ALA A 36 -14.79 -8.17 1.50
N HIS A 37 -14.26 -9.27 0.95
CA HIS A 37 -13.39 -10.18 1.70
C HIS A 37 -12.23 -10.79 0.89
N ASP A 38 -12.00 -10.37 -0.36
CA ASP A 38 -10.98 -10.99 -1.21
C ASP A 38 -9.80 -10.05 -1.44
N PRO A 39 -8.69 -10.22 -0.70
CA PRO A 39 -7.49 -9.44 -0.94
C PRO A 39 -6.86 -9.81 -2.28
N LEU A 40 -6.19 -8.86 -2.91
CA LEU A 40 -5.51 -9.03 -4.19
C LEU A 40 -4.00 -9.19 -4.04
N GLY A 41 -3.45 -8.59 -3.00
CA GLY A 41 -2.04 -8.71 -2.63
C GLY A 41 -1.72 -7.83 -1.43
N THR A 42 -0.47 -7.83 -1.03
CA THR A 42 0.03 -7.00 0.06
C THR A 42 1.23 -6.21 -0.44
N ASP A 43 1.18 -4.89 -0.27
CA ASP A 43 2.22 -3.96 -0.71
C ASP A 43 2.75 -3.16 0.48
N LEU A 44 4.04 -2.82 0.45
CA LEU A 44 4.71 -2.02 1.48
C LEU A 44 5.34 -0.79 0.84
N PHE A 45 4.98 0.37 1.34
CA PHE A 45 5.51 1.66 0.94
C PHE A 45 6.34 2.25 2.08
N THR A 46 7.54 2.71 1.77
CA THR A 46 8.36 3.49 2.70
C THR A 46 8.41 4.93 2.24
N PHE A 47 7.78 5.82 3.00
CA PHE A 47 7.79 7.25 2.77
C PHE A 47 8.81 7.94 3.66
N LYS A 48 9.47 8.95 3.11
CA LYS A 48 10.28 9.90 3.87
C LYS A 48 9.59 11.25 3.86
N ILE A 49 9.39 11.81 5.04
CA ILE A 49 8.84 13.15 5.23
C ILE A 49 9.99 14.04 5.70
N LYS A 50 10.35 15.02 4.89
CA LYS A 50 11.45 15.95 5.16
C LYS A 50 11.10 17.33 4.65
N ASP A 51 11.30 18.36 5.48
CA ASP A 51 11.06 19.77 5.12
C ASP A 51 9.64 19.98 4.52
N GLY A 52 8.63 19.28 5.05
CA GLY A 52 7.25 19.31 4.57
C GLY A 52 6.99 18.58 3.24
N LYS A 53 8.01 17.95 2.64
CA LYS A 53 7.90 17.14 1.42
C LYS A 53 7.81 15.66 1.78
N ILE A 54 6.94 14.95 1.08
CA ILE A 54 6.78 13.50 1.19
C ILE A 54 7.35 12.86 -0.06
N THR A 55 8.31 11.95 0.11
CA THR A 55 8.94 11.20 -0.98
C THR A 55 8.73 9.70 -0.76
N LEU A 56 8.35 8.96 -1.80
CA LEU A 56 8.39 7.50 -1.77
C LEU A 56 9.83 7.03 -1.96
N GLU A 57 10.44 6.49 -0.93
CA GLU A 57 11.82 5.98 -0.98
C GLU A 57 11.87 4.54 -1.48
N LYS A 58 10.86 3.73 -1.13
CA LYS A 58 10.82 2.31 -1.47
C LYS A 58 9.40 1.80 -1.63
N TYR A 59 9.21 0.99 -2.65
CA TYR A 59 8.02 0.17 -2.88
C TYR A 59 8.44 -1.31 -2.88
N GLU A 60 7.68 -2.14 -2.17
CA GLU A 60 7.89 -3.58 -2.11
C GLU A 60 6.55 -4.29 -2.24
N HIS A 61 6.41 -5.12 -3.26
CA HIS A 61 5.33 -6.09 -3.35
C HIS A 61 5.70 -7.32 -2.50
N LEU A 62 4.88 -7.68 -1.51
CA LEU A 62 5.16 -8.79 -0.59
C LEU A 62 4.54 -10.10 -1.05
N GLU A 63 3.28 -10.07 -1.47
CA GLU A 63 2.56 -11.27 -1.90
C GLU A 63 1.36 -10.91 -2.78
N SER A 64 1.03 -11.83 -3.68
CA SER A 64 -0.20 -11.78 -4.48
C SER A 64 -1.14 -12.89 -4.02
N PHE A 65 -2.45 -12.60 -3.99
CA PHE A 65 -3.47 -13.61 -3.75
C PHE A 65 -4.15 -14.03 -5.05
N PRO A 66 -4.54 -15.31 -5.20
CA PRO A 66 -5.20 -15.78 -6.41
C PRO A 66 -6.58 -15.16 -6.57
N ILE A 67 -6.82 -14.56 -7.74
CA ILE A 67 -8.14 -14.03 -8.10
C ILE A 67 -9.08 -15.18 -8.43
N ARG A 68 -10.19 -15.28 -7.69
CA ARG A 68 -11.22 -16.30 -7.94
C ARG A 68 -11.80 -16.15 -9.35
N PRO A 69 -11.99 -17.24 -10.12
CA PRO A 69 -12.38 -17.16 -11.54
C PRO A 69 -13.66 -16.36 -11.82
N HIS A 70 -14.65 -16.41 -10.92
CA HIS A 70 -15.90 -15.68 -11.08
C HIS A 70 -15.72 -14.16 -11.06
N PHE A 71 -14.66 -13.63 -10.44
CA PHE A 71 -14.38 -12.20 -10.45
C PHE A 71 -13.93 -11.70 -11.82
N LYS A 72 -13.31 -12.54 -12.66
CA LYS A 72 -12.90 -12.13 -14.02
C LYS A 72 -14.09 -11.72 -14.89
N LYS A 73 -15.29 -12.26 -14.61
CA LYS A 73 -16.53 -11.89 -15.32
C LYS A 73 -17.00 -10.47 -14.96
N TYR A 74 -16.85 -10.07 -13.71
CA TYR A 74 -17.32 -8.78 -13.20
C TYR A 74 -16.26 -7.68 -13.26
N TYR A 75 -14.98 -8.08 -13.20
CA TYR A 75 -13.83 -7.21 -13.18
C TYR A 75 -12.82 -7.67 -14.25
N PRO A 76 -13.09 -7.40 -15.54
CA PRO A 76 -12.28 -7.91 -16.64
C PRO A 76 -10.84 -7.37 -16.64
N ASN A 77 -10.61 -6.22 -16.01
CA ASN A 77 -9.30 -5.59 -15.87
C ASN A 77 -8.65 -5.84 -14.50
N LEU A 78 -9.20 -6.74 -13.69
CA LEU A 78 -8.65 -7.07 -12.38
C LEU A 78 -7.32 -7.79 -12.56
N LYS A 79 -6.27 -7.16 -12.07
CA LYS A 79 -4.93 -7.73 -12.00
C LYS A 79 -4.63 -8.04 -10.53
N PRO A 80 -3.84 -9.07 -10.24
CA PRO A 80 -3.20 -9.18 -8.93
C PRO A 80 -2.39 -7.90 -8.69
N SER A 81 -2.25 -7.46 -7.43
CA SER A 81 -1.35 -6.34 -7.16
C SER A 81 0.07 -6.81 -7.44
N TYR A 82 0.82 -6.03 -8.23
CA TYR A 82 2.22 -6.24 -8.59
C TYR A 82 2.86 -4.86 -8.69
#